data_AF-A0A3C2A484-F1
#
_entry.id   AF-A0A3C2A484-F1
#
_cell.length_a   1.000
_cell.length_b   1.000
_cell.length_c   1.000
_cell.angle_alpha   90.00
_cell.angle_beta   90.00
_cell.angle_gamma   90.00
#
_symmetry.space_group_name_H-M   'P 1'
#
loop_
_entity.id
_entity.type
_entity.pdbx_description
1 polymer ?
#
loop_
_entity_poly.entity_id
_entity_poly.type
_entity_poly.pdbx_seq_one_letter_code
_entity_poly.pdbx_strand_id
1 'polypeptide(L)'
;MPQVHVDYHEQGYNSNYFTSPGTTPRNLLLPDQYDVLSDKFGRANIAAFDAARMNYFTRESFDFFYPGYGSSYPSVNGAVGMLTEQGGIGAGRVIETNDGYNLILRQRIWDHYTTSIATLREAVNLRTSLLNYQRQANNPTNSKTATTAYLLPDDPNGHLYDVLNILDHHNIRIERLSESLTLKSVTDYLTGQTVQKTFPAGTFVVPTNQSRHLLVNSLLSREMEIEDSVMYDMSTWSAPLAYQLEAYSTSSKVPSNLPVVTEPLTYPRALENPKAQYAYVIPGTQRNTPRALSLLHRKEYRVRSATKAFSDGTRTYPAG
;
A
#
# COMPACT_ATOMS: atom_id res chain seq x y z
N MET A 1 6.47 14.04 -4.62
CA MET A 1 6.31 13.01 -5.67
C MET A 1 6.52 13.64 -7.04
N PRO A 2 7.20 12.95 -7.97
CA PRO A 2 7.31 13.38 -9.37
C PRO A 2 5.93 13.33 -10.07
N GLN A 3 5.81 13.92 -11.25
CA GLN A 3 4.58 13.83 -12.06
C GLN A 3 4.49 12.54 -12.88
N VAL A 4 5.64 11.94 -13.21
CA VAL A 4 5.74 10.70 -13.99
C VAL A 4 6.71 9.77 -13.29
N HIS A 5 6.36 8.49 -13.22
CA HIS A 5 7.23 7.43 -12.70
C HIS A 5 7.11 6.21 -13.62
N VAL A 6 8.25 5.63 -14.00
CA VAL A 6 8.26 4.38 -14.75
C VAL A 6 9.07 3.37 -13.98
N ASP A 7 8.45 2.23 -13.74
CA ASP A 7 9.05 1.05 -13.15
C ASP A 7 9.65 0.20 -14.26
N TYR A 8 10.98 0.08 -14.29
CA TYR A 8 11.72 -0.61 -15.34
C TYR A 8 12.15 -1.99 -14.85
N HIS A 9 11.64 -3.02 -15.50
CA HIS A 9 11.90 -4.40 -15.16
C HIS A 9 12.30 -5.22 -16.39
N GLU A 10 12.87 -6.39 -16.12
CA GLU A 10 12.96 -7.46 -17.09
C GLU A 10 11.93 -8.55 -16.75
N GLN A 11 11.43 -9.22 -17.78
CA GLN A 11 10.58 -10.42 -17.70
C GLN A 11 11.25 -11.60 -18.40
N GLY A 12 10.56 -12.73 -18.58
CA GLY A 12 11.08 -13.91 -19.27
C GLY A 12 11.70 -13.56 -20.64
N TYR A 13 12.86 -14.12 -20.97
CA TYR A 13 13.62 -13.76 -22.17
C TYR A 13 12.94 -14.10 -23.51
N ASN A 14 11.89 -14.94 -23.50
CA ASN A 14 11.06 -15.22 -24.67
C ASN A 14 9.89 -14.22 -24.81
N SER A 15 9.70 -13.30 -23.87
CA SER A 15 8.65 -12.28 -23.94
C SER A 15 9.12 -11.08 -24.77
N ASN A 16 8.20 -10.52 -25.55
CA ASN A 16 8.39 -9.22 -26.22
C ASN A 16 8.41 -8.07 -25.21
N TYR A 17 8.77 -6.84 -25.62
CA TYR A 17 8.79 -5.69 -24.72
C TYR A 17 7.36 -5.29 -24.31
N PHE A 18 7.09 -5.12 -23.01
CA PHE A 18 5.82 -4.56 -22.54
C PHE A 18 5.92 -3.07 -22.27
N THR A 19 4.93 -2.30 -22.71
CA THR A 19 4.68 -0.94 -22.22
C THR A 19 3.27 -0.79 -21.70
N SER A 20 3.11 0.05 -20.67
CA SER A 20 1.81 0.49 -20.19
C SER A 20 0.95 1.11 -21.32
N PRO A 21 -0.39 1.02 -21.25
CA PRO A 21 -1.17 0.46 -20.14
C PRO A 21 -1.22 -1.08 -20.14
N GLY A 22 -1.36 -1.64 -18.94
CA GLY A 22 -1.60 -3.07 -18.72
C GLY A 22 -3.08 -3.48 -18.80
N THR A 23 -3.34 -4.71 -18.38
CA THR A 23 -4.69 -5.32 -18.33
C THR A 23 -5.49 -4.84 -17.09
N THR A 24 -6.75 -5.26 -16.99
CA THR A 24 -7.58 -5.19 -15.78
C THR A 24 -7.20 -6.28 -14.78
N PRO A 25 -7.52 -6.13 -13.48
CA PRO A 25 -8.20 -4.98 -12.86
C PRO A 25 -7.30 -3.75 -12.67
N ARG A 26 -7.92 -2.57 -12.61
CA ARG A 26 -7.25 -1.30 -12.31
C ARG A 26 -7.74 -0.71 -11.00
N ASN A 27 -6.92 0.14 -10.38
CA ASN A 27 -7.35 0.89 -9.20
C ASN A 27 -8.34 2.00 -9.60
N LEU A 28 -9.64 1.74 -9.41
CA LEU A 28 -10.73 2.67 -9.77
C LEU A 28 -10.79 3.94 -8.92
N LEU A 29 -10.02 4.03 -7.82
CA LEU A 29 -9.89 5.27 -7.03
C LEU A 29 -9.08 6.34 -7.76
N LEU A 30 -8.22 5.95 -8.71
CA LEU A 30 -7.42 6.91 -9.47
C LEU A 30 -8.32 7.83 -10.31
N PRO A 31 -7.92 9.10 -10.54
CA PRO A 31 -8.67 9.98 -11.45
C PRO A 31 -8.72 9.39 -12.86
N ASP A 32 -9.85 9.47 -13.56
CA ASP A 32 -10.05 8.90 -14.91
C ASP A 32 -9.00 9.38 -15.93
N GLN A 33 -8.48 10.59 -15.71
CA GLN A 33 -7.41 11.18 -16.51
C GLN A 33 -6.10 10.37 -16.46
N TYR A 34 -5.92 9.48 -15.47
CA TYR A 34 -4.79 8.56 -15.38
C TYR A 34 -4.72 7.67 -16.62
N ASP A 35 -5.81 7.00 -16.99
CA ASP A 35 -5.83 6.07 -18.13
C ASP A 35 -5.51 6.80 -19.44
N VAL A 36 -6.02 8.02 -19.60
CA VAL A 36 -5.74 8.87 -20.77
C VAL A 36 -4.26 9.25 -20.84
N LEU A 37 -3.63 9.58 -19.70
CA LEU A 37 -2.21 9.92 -19.67
C LEU A 37 -1.34 8.69 -19.90
N SER A 38 -1.66 7.56 -19.27
CA SER A 38 -0.98 6.28 -19.43
C SER A 38 -1.02 5.81 -20.89
N ASP A 39 -2.17 5.92 -21.56
CA ASP A 39 -2.29 5.60 -23.00
C ASP A 39 -1.41 6.50 -23.88
N LYS A 40 -1.30 7.79 -23.59
CA LYS A 40 -0.43 8.70 -24.35
C LYS A 40 1.04 8.32 -24.23
N PHE A 41 1.51 8.01 -23.02
CA PHE A 41 2.88 7.50 -22.83
C PHE A 41 3.09 6.15 -23.52
N GLY A 42 2.13 5.24 -23.43
CA GLY A 42 2.15 3.97 -24.14
C GLY A 42 2.31 4.16 -25.65
N ARG A 43 1.53 5.07 -26.25
CA ARG A 43 1.65 5.42 -27.68
C ARG A 43 2.99 6.04 -28.04
N ALA A 44 3.54 6.89 -27.18
CA ALA A 44 4.88 7.46 -27.39
C ALA A 44 5.96 6.37 -27.39
N ASN A 45 5.85 5.39 -26.48
CA ASN A 45 6.74 4.23 -26.43
C ASN A 45 6.57 3.34 -27.67
N ILE A 46 5.33 3.08 -28.10
CA ILE A 46 5.03 2.33 -29.34
C ILE A 46 5.69 2.98 -30.55
N ALA A 47 5.57 4.30 -30.72
CA ALA A 47 6.21 5.00 -31.83
C ALA A 47 7.74 4.84 -31.81
N ALA A 48 8.35 4.79 -30.62
CA ALA A 48 9.77 4.53 -30.47
C ALA A 48 10.13 3.07 -30.78
N PHE A 49 9.29 2.11 -30.40
CA PHE A 49 9.43 0.69 -30.75
C PHE A 49 9.35 0.48 -32.26
N ASP A 50 8.37 1.08 -32.94
CA ASP A 50 8.21 0.99 -34.39
C ASP A 50 9.45 1.52 -35.12
N ALA A 51 9.97 2.67 -34.68
CA ALA A 51 11.17 3.27 -35.24
C ALA A 51 12.43 2.39 -35.00
N ALA A 52 12.51 1.74 -33.84
CA ALA A 52 13.60 0.86 -33.46
C ALA A 52 13.43 -0.60 -33.93
N ARG A 53 12.27 -0.95 -34.52
CA ARG A 53 11.88 -2.31 -34.91
C ARG A 53 11.90 -3.30 -33.75
N MET A 54 11.41 -2.87 -32.60
CA MET A 54 11.28 -3.69 -31.39
C MET A 54 9.92 -4.37 -31.36
N ASN A 55 9.88 -5.69 -31.11
CA ASN A 55 8.63 -6.38 -30.86
C ASN A 55 8.10 -6.01 -29.48
N TYR A 56 6.80 -5.70 -29.38
CA TYR A 56 6.17 -5.27 -28.15
C TYR A 56 4.75 -5.81 -27.98
N PHE A 57 4.20 -5.66 -26.78
CA PHE A 57 2.79 -5.90 -26.46
C PHE A 57 2.27 -4.91 -25.41
N THR A 58 0.95 -4.74 -25.31
CA THR A 58 0.26 -3.85 -24.35
C THR A 58 -1.13 -4.37 -24.04
N ARG A 59 -1.63 -4.21 -22.81
CA ARG A 59 -2.99 -4.61 -22.39
C ARG A 59 -3.28 -6.11 -22.32
N GLU A 60 -2.40 -6.99 -22.79
CA GLU A 60 -2.59 -8.44 -22.65
C GLU A 60 -2.08 -9.01 -21.31
N SER A 61 -1.32 -8.23 -20.54
CA SER A 61 -0.77 -8.64 -19.25
C SER A 61 -0.56 -7.46 -18.29
N PHE A 62 -0.16 -7.80 -17.06
CA PHE A 62 0.10 -6.92 -15.93
C PHE A 62 -1.10 -6.07 -15.50
N ASP A 63 -1.74 -6.43 -14.38
CA ASP A 63 -2.79 -5.61 -13.78
C ASP A 63 -2.21 -4.34 -13.11
N PHE A 64 -3.09 -3.39 -12.77
CA PHE A 64 -2.70 -2.13 -12.13
C PHE A 64 -3.62 -1.84 -10.92
N PHE A 65 -4.03 -2.89 -10.21
CA PHE A 65 -4.99 -2.78 -9.12
C PHE A 65 -4.30 -2.49 -7.77
N TYR A 66 -3.30 -3.28 -7.41
CA TYR A 66 -2.66 -3.16 -6.10
C TYR A 66 -1.90 -1.86 -5.95
N PRO A 67 -2.12 -1.04 -4.91
CA PRO A 67 -1.38 0.21 -4.71
C PRO A 67 0.07 0.02 -4.25
N GLY A 68 0.55 -1.22 -4.05
CA GLY A 68 1.91 -1.51 -3.59
C GLY A 68 2.91 -1.88 -4.69
N TYR A 69 2.49 -2.00 -5.96
CA TYR A 69 3.45 -2.17 -7.06
C TYR A 69 4.28 -0.89 -7.23
N GLY A 70 5.54 -1.02 -7.64
CA GLY A 70 6.40 0.14 -7.93
C GLY A 70 5.78 1.04 -9.01
N SER A 71 5.08 0.43 -9.96
CA SER A 71 4.33 1.12 -11.00
C SER A 71 3.08 1.86 -10.53
N SER A 72 2.36 1.38 -9.50
CA SER A 72 1.05 1.93 -9.06
C SER A 72 1.10 2.78 -7.79
N TYR A 73 2.04 2.52 -6.88
CA TYR A 73 2.25 3.30 -5.66
C TYR A 73 2.46 4.81 -5.92
N PRO A 74 3.20 5.24 -6.96
CA PRO A 74 3.29 6.65 -7.31
C PRO A 74 1.94 7.26 -7.71
N SER A 75 1.05 6.47 -8.33
CA SER A 75 -0.25 6.94 -8.81
C SER A 75 -1.21 7.29 -7.67
N VAL A 76 -1.21 6.51 -6.59
CA VAL A 76 -1.98 6.85 -5.38
C VAL A 76 -1.39 8.02 -4.59
N ASN A 77 -0.24 8.55 -5.02
CA ASN A 77 0.35 9.80 -4.54
C ASN A 77 0.30 10.95 -5.59
N GLY A 78 -0.50 10.80 -6.64
CA GLY A 78 -0.77 11.83 -7.64
C GLY A 78 0.27 11.95 -8.76
N ALA A 79 1.08 10.92 -9.00
CA ALA A 79 1.92 10.79 -10.19
C ALA A 79 1.20 9.96 -11.28
N VAL A 80 1.70 9.98 -12.52
CA VAL A 80 1.36 8.97 -13.53
C VAL A 80 2.44 7.88 -13.45
N GLY A 81 2.15 6.83 -12.69
CA GLY A 81 3.00 5.64 -12.59
C GLY A 81 2.73 4.66 -13.73
N MET A 82 3.77 3.99 -14.23
CA MET A 82 3.73 3.05 -15.35
C MET A 82 4.72 1.92 -15.14
N LEU A 83 4.45 0.76 -15.76
CA LEU A 83 5.36 -0.38 -15.85
C LEU A 83 5.90 -0.52 -17.28
N THR A 84 7.15 -0.95 -17.38
CA THR A 84 7.75 -1.49 -18.61
C THR A 84 8.53 -2.76 -18.31
N GLU A 85 8.42 -3.76 -19.20
CA GLU A 85 9.07 -5.07 -19.03
C GLU A 85 9.85 -5.47 -20.28
N GLN A 86 11.16 -5.56 -20.18
CA GLN A 86 12.04 -6.04 -21.24
C GLN A 86 12.22 -7.57 -21.11
N GLY A 87 12.07 -8.35 -22.17
CA GLY A 87 12.49 -9.76 -22.10
C GLY A 87 13.97 -9.86 -21.73
N GLY A 88 14.35 -10.61 -20.70
CA GLY A 88 15.76 -10.67 -20.27
C GLY A 88 16.12 -11.47 -19.02
N ILE A 89 15.16 -11.81 -18.14
CA ILE A 89 15.44 -12.56 -16.90
C ILE A 89 16.19 -13.85 -17.23
N GLY A 90 17.34 -14.06 -16.57
CA GLY A 90 18.14 -15.28 -16.71
C GLY A 90 18.93 -15.41 -18.02
N ALA A 91 18.86 -14.42 -18.92
CA ALA A 91 19.51 -14.47 -20.23
C ALA A 91 21.03 -14.23 -20.21
N GLY A 92 21.60 -13.78 -19.08
CA GLY A 92 23.02 -13.41 -19.01
C GLY A 92 23.39 -12.36 -20.08
N ARG A 93 24.53 -12.55 -20.76
CA ARG A 93 25.02 -11.65 -21.82
C ARG A 93 24.32 -11.84 -23.16
N VAL A 94 23.92 -13.06 -23.47
CA VAL A 94 23.27 -13.47 -24.72
C VAL A 94 22.46 -14.73 -24.47
N ILE A 95 21.27 -14.80 -25.05
CA ILE A 95 20.46 -16.01 -25.10
C ILE A 95 19.75 -16.08 -26.46
N GLU A 96 19.58 -17.29 -26.98
CA GLU A 96 18.74 -17.52 -28.15
C GLU A 96 17.29 -17.65 -27.68
N THR A 97 16.38 -16.84 -28.25
CA THR A 97 14.96 -16.92 -27.95
C THR A 97 14.29 -18.04 -28.75
N ASN A 98 13.06 -18.40 -28.37
CA ASN A 98 12.22 -19.33 -29.13
C ASN A 98 11.92 -18.87 -30.58
N ASP A 99 12.00 -17.57 -30.85
CA ASP A 99 11.87 -16.99 -32.20
C ASP A 99 13.18 -17.05 -33.01
N GLY A 100 14.23 -17.65 -32.45
CA GLY A 100 15.53 -17.86 -33.13
C GLY A 100 16.42 -16.61 -33.21
N TYR A 101 16.12 -15.54 -32.47
CA TYR A 101 16.97 -14.36 -32.41
C TYR A 101 17.85 -14.35 -31.15
N ASN A 102 19.08 -13.83 -31.28
CA ASN A 102 19.99 -13.69 -30.15
C ASN A 102 19.71 -12.40 -29.38
N LEU A 103 19.07 -12.52 -28.21
CA LEU A 103 18.81 -11.42 -27.29
C LEU A 103 20.06 -11.12 -26.45
N ILE A 104 20.74 -10.02 -26.76
CA ILE A 104 21.96 -9.62 -26.07
C ILE A 104 21.71 -8.53 -25.02
N LEU A 105 22.50 -8.53 -23.94
CA LEU A 105 22.39 -7.54 -22.85
C LEU A 105 22.48 -6.09 -23.35
N ARG A 106 23.34 -5.83 -24.35
CA ARG A 106 23.46 -4.49 -24.95
C ARG A 106 22.14 -4.02 -25.57
N GLN A 107 21.41 -4.93 -26.23
CA GLN A 107 20.13 -4.62 -26.84
C GLN A 107 19.09 -4.28 -25.77
N ARG A 108 18.98 -5.11 -24.73
CA ARG A 108 18.06 -4.87 -23.60
C ARG A 108 18.27 -3.51 -22.92
N ILE A 109 19.52 -3.12 -22.72
CA ILE A 109 19.88 -1.80 -22.19
C ILE A 109 19.45 -0.70 -23.17
N TRP A 110 19.71 -0.89 -24.47
CA TRP A 110 19.35 0.08 -25.50
C TRP A 110 17.83 0.23 -25.66
N ASP A 111 17.09 -0.85 -25.49
CA ASP A 111 15.63 -0.90 -25.52
C ASP A 111 15.05 -0.05 -24.38
N HIS A 112 15.46 -0.31 -23.13
CA HIS A 112 15.08 0.52 -21.99
C HIS A 112 15.47 1.99 -22.16
N TYR A 113 16.67 2.27 -22.69
CA TYR A 113 17.11 3.62 -22.98
C TYR A 113 16.19 4.31 -24.00
N THR A 114 15.83 3.61 -25.07
CA THR A 114 14.94 4.10 -26.14
C THR A 114 13.57 4.47 -25.57
N THR A 115 12.97 3.58 -24.78
CA THR A 115 11.69 3.83 -24.08
C THR A 115 11.80 4.98 -23.08
N SER A 116 12.92 5.09 -22.36
CA SER A 116 13.16 6.18 -21.40
C SER A 116 13.17 7.54 -22.08
N ILE A 117 13.86 7.68 -23.22
CA ILE A 117 13.90 8.93 -23.98
C ILE A 117 12.52 9.27 -24.56
N ALA A 118 11.78 8.26 -25.06
CA ALA A 118 10.42 8.47 -25.56
C ALA A 118 9.48 8.99 -24.45
N THR A 119 9.51 8.35 -23.29
CA THR A 119 8.75 8.77 -22.11
C THR A 119 9.12 10.18 -21.66
N LEU A 120 10.41 10.51 -21.59
CA LEU A 120 10.86 11.86 -21.17
C LEU A 120 10.36 12.94 -22.13
N ARG A 121 10.45 12.70 -23.44
CA ARG A 121 9.92 13.63 -24.46
C ARG A 121 8.42 13.83 -24.31
N GLU A 122 7.68 12.75 -24.10
CA GLU A 122 6.23 12.84 -23.93
C GLU A 122 5.85 13.54 -22.62
N ALA A 123 6.63 13.35 -21.54
CA ALA A 123 6.42 14.09 -20.30
C ALA A 123 6.59 15.60 -20.48
N VAL A 124 7.56 16.03 -21.30
CA VAL A 124 7.74 17.44 -21.67
C VAL A 124 6.55 17.95 -22.46
N ASN A 125 6.08 17.19 -23.46
CA ASN A 125 4.90 17.54 -24.26
C ASN A 125 3.64 17.68 -23.41
N LEU A 126 3.47 16.80 -22.41
CA LEU A 126 2.30 16.75 -21.53
C LEU A 126 2.43 17.60 -20.27
N ARG A 127 3.45 18.46 -20.15
CA ARG A 127 3.76 19.25 -18.93
C ARG A 127 2.52 19.85 -18.25
N THR A 128 1.70 20.59 -19.00
CA THR A 128 0.51 21.26 -18.45
C THR A 128 -0.55 20.27 -17.99
N SER A 129 -0.77 19.20 -18.76
CA SER A 129 -1.71 18.12 -18.40
C SER A 129 -1.26 17.38 -17.14
N LEU A 130 0.03 17.11 -16.99
CA LEU A 130 0.62 16.45 -15.82
C LEU A 130 0.50 17.30 -14.56
N LEU A 131 0.79 18.60 -14.64
CA LEU A 131 0.61 19.53 -13.52
C LEU A 131 -0.86 19.63 -13.09
N ASN A 132 -1.78 19.67 -14.07
CA ASN A 132 -3.21 19.66 -13.78
C ASN A 132 -3.63 18.35 -13.13
N TYR A 133 -3.22 17.20 -13.68
CA TYR A 133 -3.50 15.88 -13.13
C TYR A 133 -3.05 15.77 -11.68
N GLN A 134 -1.79 16.10 -11.37
CA GLN A 134 -1.27 16.03 -10.01
C GLN A 134 -2.06 16.93 -9.04
N ARG A 135 -2.48 18.13 -9.47
CA ARG A 135 -3.32 19.01 -8.66
C ARG A 135 -4.69 18.39 -8.38
N GLN A 136 -5.33 17.81 -9.40
CA GLN A 136 -6.65 17.19 -9.25
C GLN A 136 -6.60 15.90 -8.43
N ALA A 137 -5.56 15.09 -8.61
CA ALA A 137 -5.36 13.84 -7.87
C ALA A 137 -5.14 14.07 -6.36
N ASN A 138 -4.53 15.20 -5.98
CA ASN A 138 -4.32 15.56 -4.58
C ASN A 138 -5.43 16.45 -4.00
N ASN A 139 -6.52 16.69 -4.73
CA ASN A 139 -7.64 17.48 -4.23
C ASN A 139 -8.71 16.55 -3.63
N PRO A 140 -8.91 16.53 -2.30
CA PRO A 140 -9.87 15.62 -1.66
C PRO A 140 -11.32 15.82 -2.09
N THR A 141 -11.68 16.97 -2.67
CA THR A 141 -13.04 17.17 -3.22
C THR A 141 -13.32 16.29 -4.43
N ASN A 142 -12.28 15.75 -5.07
CA ASN A 142 -12.38 14.82 -6.20
C ASN A 142 -12.35 13.35 -5.76
N SER A 143 -12.42 13.08 -4.45
CA SER A 143 -12.44 11.71 -3.94
C SER A 143 -13.66 10.95 -4.46
N LYS A 144 -13.42 9.76 -5.01
CA LYS A 144 -14.47 8.85 -5.49
C LYS A 144 -15.12 8.02 -4.38
N THR A 145 -14.60 8.08 -3.15
CA THR A 145 -15.19 7.39 -1.99
C THR A 145 -16.05 8.34 -1.15
N ALA A 146 -17.13 7.80 -0.60
CA ALA A 146 -17.97 8.46 0.39
C ALA A 146 -17.41 8.39 1.82
N THR A 147 -16.34 7.61 2.06
CA THR A 147 -15.70 7.51 3.37
C THR A 147 -15.11 8.86 3.77
N THR A 148 -15.53 9.39 4.91
CA THR A 148 -15.08 10.67 5.49
C THR A 148 -13.95 10.49 6.48
N ALA A 149 -13.89 9.33 7.16
CA ALA A 149 -12.83 8.98 8.09
C ALA A 149 -12.73 7.48 8.34
N TYR A 150 -11.54 7.05 8.73
CA TYR A 150 -11.26 5.75 9.32
C TYR A 150 -11.02 5.90 10.82
N LEU A 151 -11.61 5.03 11.64
CA LEU A 151 -11.48 5.04 13.10
C LEU A 151 -10.75 3.78 13.56
N LEU A 152 -9.70 3.98 14.35
CA LEU A 152 -8.81 2.93 14.83
C LEU A 152 -8.71 3.07 16.36
N PRO A 153 -9.47 2.28 17.14
CA PRO A 153 -9.34 2.24 18.59
C PRO A 153 -7.88 1.96 19.02
N ASP A 154 -7.46 2.57 20.11
CA ASP A 154 -6.06 2.46 20.58
C ASP A 154 -5.72 1.02 20.97
N ASP A 155 -4.63 0.50 20.42
CA ASP A 155 -4.10 -0.83 20.71
C ASP A 155 -2.59 -0.74 21.00
N PRO A 156 -2.21 -0.47 22.27
CA PRO A 156 -0.82 -0.33 22.68
C PRO A 156 -0.08 -1.68 22.78
N ASN A 157 -0.74 -2.81 22.49
CA ASN A 157 -0.13 -4.14 22.59
C ASN A 157 0.03 -4.82 21.22
N GLY A 158 -0.84 -4.56 20.26
CA GLY A 158 -0.74 -5.13 18.91
C GLY A 158 0.00 -4.23 17.91
N HIS A 159 -0.49 -4.17 16.68
CA HIS A 159 0.25 -3.64 15.53
C HIS A 159 -0.16 -2.24 15.09
N LEU A 160 -1.08 -1.59 15.81
CA LEU A 160 -1.67 -0.32 15.40
C LEU A 160 -0.62 0.78 15.17
N TYR A 161 0.34 0.95 16.08
CA TYR A 161 1.31 2.04 15.96
C TYR A 161 2.28 1.83 14.80
N ASP A 162 2.52 0.60 14.34
CA ASP A 162 3.26 0.36 13.10
C ASP A 162 2.54 0.99 11.90
N VAL A 163 1.24 0.71 11.78
CA VAL A 163 0.42 1.25 10.68
C VAL A 163 0.33 2.76 10.79
N LEU A 164 0.03 3.31 11.98
CA LEU A 164 -0.05 4.76 12.17
C LEU A 164 1.28 5.46 11.89
N ASN A 165 2.42 4.89 12.28
CA ASN A 165 3.74 5.45 11.97
C ASN A 165 4.07 5.35 10.47
N ILE A 166 3.60 4.31 9.77
CA ILE A 166 3.70 4.24 8.30
C ILE A 166 2.88 5.39 7.69
N LEU A 167 1.65 5.62 8.15
CA LEU A 167 0.82 6.71 7.65
C LEU A 167 1.47 8.09 7.93
N ASP A 168 1.99 8.30 9.13
CA ASP A 168 2.71 9.51 9.53
C ASP A 168 3.95 9.76 8.65
N HIS A 169 4.72 8.71 8.34
CA HIS A 169 5.86 8.80 7.42
C HIS A 169 5.45 9.27 6.00
N HIS A 170 4.19 9.05 5.61
CA HIS A 170 3.62 9.57 4.35
C HIS A 170 3.01 10.98 4.49
N ASN A 171 3.18 11.63 5.65
CA ASN A 171 2.56 12.89 6.04
C ASN A 171 1.03 12.82 5.96
N ILE A 172 0.45 11.66 6.28
CA ILE A 172 -1.00 11.52 6.40
C ILE A 172 -1.40 12.09 7.76
N ARG A 173 -2.36 13.03 7.75
CA ARG A 173 -2.90 13.59 8.97
C ARG A 173 -3.65 12.50 9.74
N ILE A 174 -3.23 12.30 10.99
CA ILE A 174 -3.86 11.43 11.98
C ILE A 174 -4.30 12.31 13.14
N GLU A 175 -5.55 12.15 13.56
CA GLU A 175 -6.16 12.88 14.66
C GLU A 175 -6.51 11.92 15.80
N ARG A 176 -6.77 12.44 16.99
CA ARG A 176 -7.14 11.63 18.16
C ARG A 176 -8.38 12.19 18.86
N LEU A 177 -9.32 11.33 19.19
CA LEU A 177 -10.51 11.73 19.96
C LEU A 177 -10.10 12.23 21.37
N SER A 178 -10.56 13.42 21.74
CA SER A 178 -10.38 13.96 23.10
C SER A 178 -11.44 13.46 24.08
N GLU A 179 -12.59 13.03 23.56
CA GLU A 179 -13.74 12.53 24.31
C GLU A 179 -14.39 11.37 23.56
N SER A 180 -15.31 10.65 24.20
CA SER A 180 -16.01 9.55 23.54
C SER A 180 -16.92 10.06 22.40
N LEU A 181 -16.93 9.36 21.26
CA LEU A 181 -17.74 9.68 20.10
C LEU A 181 -18.67 8.51 19.74
N THR A 182 -19.97 8.74 19.70
CA THR A 182 -20.93 7.75 19.18
C THR A 182 -21.27 8.05 17.72
N LEU A 183 -21.04 7.08 16.85
CA LEU A 183 -21.44 7.13 15.44
C LEU A 183 -22.53 6.09 15.19
N LYS A 184 -23.63 6.52 14.56
CA LYS A 184 -24.78 5.65 14.26
C LYS A 184 -24.53 4.64 13.14
N SER A 185 -23.56 4.94 12.26
CA SER A 185 -23.27 4.15 11.06
C SER A 185 -21.76 4.12 10.83
N VAL A 186 -21.15 3.01 11.22
CA VAL A 186 -19.76 2.67 10.92
C VAL A 186 -19.69 1.25 10.38
N THR A 187 -18.86 1.02 9.37
CA THR A 187 -18.61 -0.32 8.83
C THR A 187 -17.46 -0.94 9.60
N ASP A 188 -17.72 -2.09 10.23
CA ASP A 188 -16.74 -2.89 10.94
C ASP A 188 -15.90 -3.72 9.97
N TYR A 189 -14.58 -3.72 10.14
CA TYR A 189 -13.67 -4.38 9.19
C TYR A 189 -13.71 -5.90 9.30
N LEU A 190 -13.87 -6.45 10.51
CA LEU A 190 -13.89 -7.89 10.75
C LEU A 190 -15.19 -8.50 10.21
N THR A 191 -16.33 -7.86 10.48
CA THR A 191 -17.64 -8.41 10.12
C THR A 191 -18.18 -7.91 8.78
N GLY A 192 -17.69 -6.76 8.29
CA GLY A 192 -18.26 -6.07 7.13
C GLY A 192 -19.61 -5.40 7.40
N GLN A 193 -20.14 -5.52 8.63
CA GLN A 193 -21.46 -4.99 8.95
C GLN A 193 -21.41 -3.51 9.32
N THR A 194 -22.47 -2.79 8.96
CA THR A 194 -22.69 -1.42 9.41
C THR A 194 -23.42 -1.42 10.74
N VAL A 195 -22.81 -0.82 11.76
CA VAL A 195 -23.32 -0.80 13.14
C VAL A 195 -23.27 0.59 13.74
N GLN A 196 -24.03 0.79 14.82
CA GLN A 196 -23.77 1.90 15.74
C GLN A 196 -22.64 1.49 16.68
N LYS A 197 -21.65 2.37 16.87
CA LYS A 197 -20.55 2.15 17.81
C LYS A 197 -20.19 3.41 18.57
N THR A 198 -19.82 3.24 19.84
CA THR A 198 -19.22 4.30 20.66
C THR A 198 -17.72 4.06 20.73
N PHE A 199 -16.95 5.06 20.30
CA PHE A 199 -15.50 5.09 20.34
C PHE A 199 -15.05 5.83 21.59
N PRO A 200 -14.15 5.27 22.41
CA PRO A 200 -13.64 5.97 23.58
C PRO A 200 -12.70 7.13 23.18
N ALA A 201 -12.49 8.06 24.12
CA ALA A 201 -11.38 9.01 24.03
C ALA A 201 -10.06 8.25 23.79
N GLY A 202 -9.17 8.84 22.99
CA GLY A 202 -7.91 8.21 22.59
C GLY A 202 -7.96 7.39 21.29
N THR A 203 -9.15 7.12 20.75
CA THR A 203 -9.31 6.51 19.40
C THR A 203 -8.66 7.39 18.34
N PHE A 204 -7.89 6.78 17.44
CA PHE A 204 -7.30 7.47 16.30
C PHE A 204 -8.31 7.63 15.17
N VAL A 205 -8.26 8.79 14.51
CA VAL A 205 -9.13 9.17 13.40
C VAL A 205 -8.24 9.58 12.23
N VAL A 206 -8.40 8.92 11.09
CA VAL A 206 -7.72 9.28 9.84
C VAL A 206 -8.77 9.90 8.90
N PRO A 207 -8.90 11.24 8.87
CA PRO A 207 -9.88 11.90 8.01
C PRO A 207 -9.47 11.78 6.53
N THR A 208 -10.42 11.59 5.62
CA THR A 208 -10.13 11.50 4.18
C THR A 208 -10.09 12.87 3.50
N ASN A 209 -10.62 13.91 4.13
CA ASN A 209 -10.54 15.29 3.64
C ASN A 209 -9.13 15.88 3.84
N GLN A 210 -8.16 15.37 3.08
CA GLN A 210 -6.77 15.79 3.06
C GLN A 210 -6.13 15.47 1.70
N SER A 211 -5.00 16.11 1.36
CA SER A 211 -4.39 15.95 0.03
C SER A 211 -3.95 14.51 -0.29
N ARG A 212 -3.67 13.70 0.75
CA ARG A 212 -3.31 12.28 0.64
C ARG A 212 -4.51 11.32 0.56
N HIS A 213 -5.71 11.80 0.27
CA HIS A 213 -6.92 10.98 0.29
C HIS A 213 -6.81 9.71 -0.59
N LEU A 214 -6.19 9.77 -1.78
CA LEU A 214 -6.01 8.59 -2.63
C LEU A 214 -5.22 7.49 -1.93
N LEU A 215 -4.07 7.82 -1.33
CA LEU A 215 -3.25 6.88 -0.57
C LEU A 215 -3.99 6.37 0.67
N VAL A 216 -4.62 7.27 1.43
CA VAL A 216 -5.41 6.92 2.62
C VAL A 216 -6.48 5.89 2.27
N ASN A 217 -7.27 6.14 1.23
CA ASN A 217 -8.34 5.25 0.82
C ASN A 217 -7.80 3.95 0.21
N SER A 218 -6.70 4.00 -0.53
CA SER A 218 -6.08 2.80 -1.12
C SER A 218 -5.50 1.86 -0.06
N LEU A 219 -4.93 2.41 1.03
CA LEU A 219 -4.35 1.60 2.11
C LEU A 219 -5.36 1.17 3.16
N LEU A 220 -6.35 2.01 3.45
CA LEU A 220 -7.25 1.78 4.57
C LEU A 220 -8.59 1.19 4.16
N SER A 221 -9.05 1.30 2.91
CA SER A 221 -10.37 0.76 2.53
C SER A 221 -10.44 -0.75 2.76
N ARG A 222 -11.55 -1.19 3.35
CA ARG A 222 -11.83 -2.61 3.57
C ARG A 222 -12.06 -3.34 2.25
N GLU A 223 -12.83 -2.69 1.36
CA GLU A 223 -13.23 -3.20 0.06
C GLU A 223 -12.88 -2.18 -1.02
N MET A 224 -12.44 -2.66 -2.17
CA MET A 224 -12.26 -1.89 -3.39
C MET A 224 -12.95 -2.64 -4.52
N GLU A 225 -13.51 -1.89 -5.46
CA GLU A 225 -14.15 -2.49 -6.64
C GLU A 225 -13.09 -3.13 -7.54
N ILE A 226 -13.34 -4.37 -7.95
CA ILE A 226 -12.45 -5.19 -8.76
C ILE A 226 -13.19 -5.57 -10.04
N GLU A 227 -12.64 -5.18 -11.19
CA GLU A 227 -13.27 -5.39 -12.51
C GLU A 227 -13.16 -6.84 -13.00
N ASP A 228 -12.12 -7.57 -12.57
CA ASP A 228 -11.80 -8.91 -13.03
C ASP A 228 -11.24 -9.76 -11.87
N SER A 229 -11.63 -11.03 -11.84
CA SER A 229 -11.14 -12.03 -10.89
C SER A 229 -9.68 -12.47 -11.14
N VAL A 230 -9.13 -12.20 -12.33
CA VAL A 230 -7.75 -12.54 -12.68
C VAL A 230 -6.83 -11.36 -12.36
N MET A 231 -6.14 -11.45 -11.22
CA MET A 231 -5.10 -10.50 -10.82
C MET A 231 -3.92 -11.24 -10.18
N TYR A 232 -2.78 -10.57 -10.06
CA TYR A 232 -1.64 -11.10 -9.31
C TYR A 232 -2.05 -11.49 -7.88
N ASP A 233 -1.49 -12.59 -7.37
CA ASP A 233 -1.87 -13.13 -6.06
C ASP A 233 -1.44 -12.20 -4.93
N MET A 234 -2.41 -11.83 -4.08
CA MET A 234 -2.21 -10.97 -2.93
C MET A 234 -3.09 -11.42 -1.78
N SER A 235 -2.49 -11.53 -0.60
CA SER A 235 -3.22 -11.91 0.62
C SER A 235 -4.21 -10.83 1.08
N THR A 236 -3.88 -9.54 0.91
CA THR A 236 -4.78 -8.40 1.16
C THR A 236 -4.15 -7.08 0.69
N TRP A 237 -4.97 -6.09 0.33
CA TRP A 237 -4.53 -4.70 0.11
C TRP A 237 -4.76 -3.79 1.32
N SER A 238 -5.63 -4.18 2.24
CA SER A 238 -6.11 -3.32 3.33
C SER A 238 -5.19 -3.46 4.54
N ALA A 239 -4.49 -2.40 4.90
CA ALA A 239 -3.58 -2.41 6.05
C ALA A 239 -4.27 -2.81 7.36
N PRO A 240 -5.49 -2.34 7.69
CA PRO A 240 -6.19 -2.83 8.87
C PRO A 240 -6.43 -4.34 8.90
N LEU A 241 -6.78 -4.94 7.75
CA LEU A 241 -6.96 -6.39 7.67
C LEU A 241 -5.62 -7.13 7.73
N ALA A 242 -4.59 -6.62 7.03
CA ALA A 242 -3.25 -7.22 6.99
C ALA A 242 -2.59 -7.29 8.39
N TYR A 243 -2.79 -6.26 9.20
CA TYR A 243 -2.25 -6.14 10.54
C TYR A 243 -3.23 -6.59 11.64
N GLN A 244 -4.39 -7.14 11.25
CA GLN A 244 -5.44 -7.62 12.16
C GLN A 244 -5.89 -6.55 13.18
N LEU A 245 -6.06 -5.32 12.71
CA LEU A 245 -6.46 -4.19 13.55
C LEU A 245 -7.98 -4.17 13.76
N GLU A 246 -8.41 -3.80 14.96
CA GLU A 246 -9.77 -3.30 15.16
C GLU A 246 -9.90 -1.96 14.41
N ALA A 247 -10.76 -1.92 13.39
CA ALA A 247 -10.86 -0.77 12.51
C ALA A 247 -12.29 -0.58 11.99
N TYR A 248 -12.62 0.66 11.70
CA TYR A 248 -13.93 1.08 11.22
C TYR A 248 -13.80 2.17 10.16
N SER A 249 -14.74 2.22 9.23
CA SER A 249 -14.90 3.34 8.28
C SER A 249 -16.28 3.97 8.44
N THR A 250 -16.40 5.27 8.20
CA THR A 250 -17.68 5.97 8.19
C THR A 250 -17.78 6.94 7.04
N SER A 251 -19.00 7.17 6.55
CA SER A 251 -19.37 8.30 5.69
C SER A 251 -20.00 9.46 6.48
N SER A 252 -20.18 9.29 7.79
CA SER A 252 -20.72 10.33 8.67
C SER A 252 -19.68 11.41 8.92
N LYS A 253 -20.12 12.65 9.15
CA LYS A 253 -19.20 13.72 9.57
C LYS A 253 -18.58 13.39 10.93
N VAL A 254 -17.26 13.40 11.01
CA VAL A 254 -16.51 13.33 12.28
C VAL A 254 -16.26 14.75 12.82
N PRO A 255 -16.05 14.92 14.14
CA PRO A 255 -15.67 16.21 14.71
C PRO A 255 -14.47 16.83 13.99
N SER A 256 -14.51 18.15 13.79
CA SER A 256 -13.39 18.93 13.26
C SER A 256 -12.47 19.40 14.39
N ASN A 257 -11.21 19.69 14.08
CA ASN A 257 -10.22 20.25 15.00
C ASN A 257 -9.86 19.33 16.17
N LEU A 258 -9.88 18.02 15.95
CA LEU A 258 -9.32 17.07 16.89
C LEU A 258 -7.79 17.27 17.01
N PRO A 259 -7.19 16.98 18.18
CA PRO A 259 -5.74 16.98 18.34
C PRO A 259 -5.04 16.12 17.28
N VAL A 260 -4.10 16.72 16.57
CA VAL A 260 -3.29 16.03 15.55
C VAL A 260 -2.15 15.29 16.24
N VAL A 261 -1.92 14.04 15.84
CA VAL A 261 -0.73 13.28 16.24
C VAL A 261 0.46 13.87 15.49
N THR A 262 1.44 14.39 16.23
CA THR A 262 2.59 15.12 15.68
C THR A 262 3.93 14.43 15.95
N GLU A 263 3.92 13.41 16.81
CA GLU A 263 5.10 12.64 17.17
C GLU A 263 4.87 11.16 16.87
N PRO A 264 5.90 10.42 16.43
CA PRO A 264 5.80 8.99 16.22
C PRO A 264 5.33 8.25 17.47
N LEU A 265 4.39 7.34 17.28
CA LEU A 265 3.82 6.56 18.37
C LEU A 265 4.80 5.48 18.81
N THR A 266 5.03 5.40 20.12
CA THR A 266 5.92 4.40 20.71
C THR A 266 5.14 3.43 21.57
N TYR A 267 5.42 2.14 21.38
CA TYR A 267 4.92 1.10 22.27
C TYR A 267 5.52 1.22 23.68
N PRO A 268 4.75 0.90 24.73
CA PRO A 268 5.28 0.77 26.08
C PRO A 268 6.48 -0.19 26.12
N ARG A 269 7.52 0.17 26.88
CA ARG A 269 8.78 -0.62 27.00
C ARG A 269 9.09 -1.07 28.43
N ALA A 270 8.15 -0.92 29.35
CA ALA A 270 8.37 -1.21 30.75
C ALA A 270 8.25 -2.71 31.04
N LEU A 271 9.17 -3.25 31.84
CA LEU A 271 9.01 -4.55 32.46
C LEU A 271 8.14 -4.39 33.70
N GLU A 272 7.02 -5.09 33.73
CA GLU A 272 6.17 -5.15 34.90
C GLU A 272 6.73 -6.12 35.93
N ASN A 273 6.73 -5.72 37.21
CA ASN A 273 7.29 -6.49 38.32
C ASN A 273 8.72 -7.02 38.04
N PRO A 274 9.74 -6.15 37.92
CA PRO A 274 11.12 -6.55 37.63
C PRO A 274 11.78 -7.41 38.73
N LYS A 275 11.10 -7.63 39.86
CA LYS A 275 11.54 -8.47 40.98
C LYS A 275 10.82 -9.82 41.02
N ALA A 276 10.10 -10.20 39.95
CA ALA A 276 9.42 -11.47 39.86
C ALA A 276 10.39 -12.64 40.15
N GLN A 277 9.98 -13.54 41.04
CA GLN A 277 10.82 -14.65 41.52
C GLN A 277 10.54 -15.97 40.80
N TYR A 278 9.38 -16.10 40.14
CA TYR A 278 8.94 -17.35 39.52
C TYR A 278 9.08 -17.33 37.99
N ALA A 279 8.38 -16.42 37.32
CA ALA A 279 8.38 -16.32 35.86
C ALA A 279 8.02 -14.91 35.39
N TYR A 280 8.39 -14.61 34.15
CA TYR A 280 7.85 -13.51 33.36
C TYR A 280 6.95 -14.07 32.27
N VAL A 281 5.84 -13.38 32.01
CA VAL A 281 4.87 -13.75 30.96
C VAL A 281 4.93 -12.69 29.88
N ILE A 282 5.07 -13.13 28.63
CA ILE A 282 4.96 -12.27 27.45
C ILE A 282 3.69 -12.70 26.71
N PRO A 283 2.64 -11.87 26.64
CA PRO A 283 1.45 -12.21 25.88
C PRO A 283 1.81 -12.46 24.41
N GLY A 284 1.36 -13.61 23.86
CA GLY A 284 1.62 -13.98 22.46
C GLY A 284 1.15 -12.93 21.44
N THR A 285 0.11 -12.18 21.79
CA THR A 285 -0.49 -11.12 20.96
C THR A 285 0.33 -9.84 20.92
N GLN A 286 1.38 -9.70 21.73
CA GLN A 286 2.21 -8.50 21.68
C GLN A 286 3.07 -8.47 20.42
N ARG A 287 3.11 -7.31 19.75
CA ARG A 287 3.91 -7.07 18.53
C ARG A 287 5.37 -7.57 18.62
N ASN A 288 6.01 -7.37 19.78
CA ASN A 288 7.44 -7.64 19.93
C ASN A 288 7.76 -9.07 20.43
N THR A 289 6.75 -9.93 20.62
CA THR A 289 6.94 -11.28 21.16
C THR A 289 7.93 -12.12 20.35
N PRO A 290 7.87 -12.20 19.01
CA PRO A 290 8.85 -12.98 18.23
C PRO A 290 10.28 -12.48 18.39
N ARG A 291 10.47 -11.15 18.47
CA ARG A 291 11.78 -10.54 18.70
C ARG A 291 12.29 -10.84 20.11
N ALA A 292 11.44 -10.73 21.13
CA ALA A 292 11.78 -11.05 22.51
C ALA A 292 12.18 -12.53 22.63
N LEU A 293 11.41 -13.45 22.03
CA LEU A 293 11.71 -14.88 22.00
C LEU A 293 13.06 -15.17 21.35
N SER A 294 13.36 -14.55 20.20
CA SER A 294 14.66 -14.68 19.55
C SER A 294 15.81 -14.22 20.44
N LEU A 295 15.65 -13.09 21.13
CA LEU A 295 16.66 -12.57 22.05
C LEU A 295 16.84 -13.45 23.30
N LEU A 296 15.77 -14.01 23.85
CA LEU A 296 15.81 -14.94 24.97
C LEU A 296 16.56 -16.22 24.61
N HIS A 297 16.26 -16.80 23.44
CA HIS A 297 16.96 -17.99 22.95
C HIS A 297 18.45 -17.74 22.69
N ARG A 298 18.82 -16.59 22.11
CA ARG A 298 20.25 -16.21 21.94
C ARG A 298 21.00 -16.06 23.26
N LYS A 299 20.29 -15.75 24.34
CA LYS A 299 20.83 -15.67 25.70
C LYS A 299 20.68 -16.98 26.48
N GLU A 300 20.30 -18.06 25.80
CA GLU A 300 20.15 -19.41 26.37
C GLU A 300 19.10 -19.51 27.50
N TYR A 301 18.16 -18.57 27.56
CA TYR A 301 17.02 -18.69 28.48
C TYR A 301 16.07 -19.78 28.01
N ARG A 302 15.57 -20.57 28.97
CA ARG A 302 14.50 -21.54 28.72
C ARG A 302 13.15 -20.83 28.65
N VAL A 303 12.45 -20.99 27.54
CA VAL A 303 11.10 -20.42 27.34
C VAL A 303 10.08 -21.56 27.28
N ARG A 304 8.86 -21.30 27.75
CA ARG A 304 7.71 -22.20 27.65
C ARG A 304 6.52 -21.42 27.09
N SER A 305 5.71 -22.07 26.25
CA SER A 305 4.44 -21.53 25.76
C SER A 305 3.26 -22.13 26.51
N ALA A 306 2.18 -21.37 26.65
CA ALA A 306 0.95 -21.84 27.25
C ALA A 306 -0.08 -22.17 26.15
N THR A 307 -0.40 -23.45 25.96
CA THR A 307 -1.35 -23.87 24.91
C THR A 307 -2.82 -23.55 25.24
N LYS A 308 -3.08 -23.10 26.48
CA LYS A 308 -4.39 -22.64 26.94
C LYS A 308 -4.21 -21.29 27.63
N ALA A 309 -5.24 -20.45 27.54
CA ALA A 309 -5.33 -19.25 28.35
C ALA A 309 -5.23 -19.61 29.84
N PHE A 310 -4.58 -18.75 30.62
CA PHE A 310 -4.42 -18.93 32.06
C PHE A 310 -4.50 -17.59 32.78
N SER A 311 -4.59 -17.62 34.10
CA SER A 311 -4.63 -16.42 34.93
C SER A 311 -3.65 -16.53 36.09
N ASP A 312 -3.07 -15.41 36.50
CA ASP A 312 -2.28 -15.28 37.73
C ASP A 312 -3.12 -14.81 38.93
N GLY A 313 -4.45 -14.75 38.78
CA GLY A 313 -5.40 -14.25 39.76
C GLY A 313 -5.68 -12.74 39.65
N THR A 314 -4.80 -11.99 38.98
CA THR A 314 -4.96 -10.54 38.72
C THR A 314 -5.21 -10.24 37.25
N ARG A 315 -4.62 -11.03 36.36
CA ARG A 315 -4.71 -10.87 34.91
C ARG A 315 -4.98 -12.21 34.25
N THR A 316 -5.59 -12.14 33.07
CA THR A 316 -5.79 -13.29 32.18
C THR A 316 -4.86 -13.12 30.98
N TYR A 317 -4.15 -14.18 30.64
CA TYR A 317 -3.26 -14.25 29.49
C TYR A 317 -3.88 -15.18 28.44
N PRO A 318 -3.87 -14.79 27.15
CA PRO A 318 -4.34 -15.67 26.07
C PRO A 318 -3.41 -16.88 25.91
N ALA A 319 -3.88 -17.89 25.18
CA ALA A 319 -3.00 -18.97 24.73
C ALA A 319 -1.91 -18.41 23.80
N GLY A 320 -0.70 -18.97 23.88
CA GLY A 320 0.48 -18.50 23.16
C GLY A 320 1.77 -18.80 23.90
#